data_AF-A0A3A4WJ28-F1
#
_entry.id   AF-A0A3A4WJ28-F1
#
_cell.length_a   1.000
_cell.length_b   1.000
_cell.length_c   1.000
_cell.angle_alpha   90.00
_cell.angle_beta   90.00
_cell.angle_gamma   90.00
#
_symmetry.space_group_name_H-M   'P 1'
#
loop_
_entity.id
_entity.type
_entity.pdbx_description
1 polymer ?
#
loop_
_entity_poly.entity_id
_entity_poly.type
_entity_poly.pdbx_seq_one_letter_code
_entity_poly.pdbx_strand_id
1 'polypeptide(L)'
;MVLLSCAIGKKEQSMIKLTWNYHSHTNYTDGFHTIEEIARYCDDNGIEELAITEHVRKELTYDFKQLLLDINQTSARFKVHILTGVEAKILPDGALDCPEEIRKKVDIVIGSVHGLGGMTEQEAYEKLAGSDCMIIGHPQFYNEKIIASLVTTGKIVELSNRYEQSEEMIKEFKNAGLLFSIGLDSHRLEDFDDFGQLEELIEKLELHDRLWRFTPHR
;
A
#
# COMPACT_ATOMS: atom_id res chain seq x y z
N MET A 1 -51.63 -13.09 -28.29
CA MET A 1 -50.23 -12.72 -28.50
C MET A 1 -49.83 -11.82 -27.34
N VAL A 2 -49.34 -12.40 -26.23
CA VAL A 2 -48.95 -11.66 -25.02
C VAL A 2 -47.44 -11.48 -25.10
N LEU A 3 -47.00 -10.24 -25.27
CA LEU A 3 -45.59 -9.87 -25.21
C LEU A 3 -45.17 -9.80 -23.74
N LEU A 4 -44.45 -10.83 -23.27
CA LEU A 4 -43.69 -10.76 -22.03
C LEU A 4 -42.44 -9.91 -22.29
N SER A 5 -42.43 -8.68 -21.78
CA SER A 5 -41.22 -7.87 -21.71
C SER A 5 -40.43 -8.31 -20.47
N CYS A 6 -39.36 -9.09 -20.68
CA CYS A 6 -38.34 -9.30 -19.66
C CYS A 6 -37.48 -8.04 -19.59
N ALA A 7 -37.78 -7.16 -18.63
CA ALA A 7 -36.82 -6.15 -18.19
C ALA A 7 -35.71 -6.86 -17.41
N ILE A 8 -34.59 -7.13 -18.09
CA ILE A 8 -33.35 -7.52 -17.44
C ILE A 8 -32.87 -6.26 -16.72
N GLY A 9 -33.19 -6.15 -15.42
CA GLY A 9 -32.61 -5.13 -14.57
C GLY A 9 -31.10 -5.28 -14.59
N LYS A 10 -30.39 -4.29 -15.16
CA LYS A 10 -28.96 -4.13 -14.89
C LYS A 10 -28.85 -3.98 -13.37
N LYS A 11 -28.20 -4.91 -12.69
CA LYS A 11 -27.75 -4.67 -11.32
C LYS A 11 -26.88 -3.42 -11.39
N GLU A 12 -27.36 -2.34 -10.80
CA GLU A 12 -26.53 -1.19 -10.48
C GLU A 12 -25.56 -1.69 -9.41
N GLN A 13 -24.38 -2.14 -9.85
CA GLN A 13 -23.29 -2.48 -8.94
C GLN A 13 -22.86 -1.15 -8.35
N SER A 14 -23.13 -0.95 -7.06
CA SER A 14 -22.57 0.17 -6.33
C SER A 14 -21.05 0.04 -6.40
N MET A 15 -20.38 1.05 -6.95
CA MET A 15 -18.93 1.15 -6.95
C MET A 15 -18.39 0.83 -5.55
N ILE A 16 -17.29 0.09 -5.47
CA ILE A 16 -16.55 -0.07 -4.22
C ILE A 16 -16.27 1.30 -3.62
N LYS A 17 -16.47 1.44 -2.30
CA LYS A 17 -16.02 2.60 -1.54
C LYS A 17 -14.82 2.18 -0.71
N LEU A 18 -13.63 2.68 -1.04
CA LEU A 18 -12.42 2.45 -0.27
C LEU A 18 -12.49 3.26 1.03
N THR A 19 -12.18 2.61 2.14
CA THR A 19 -12.12 3.22 3.48
C THR A 19 -10.78 2.98 4.14
N TRP A 20 -9.76 2.62 3.36
CA TRP A 20 -8.43 2.34 3.89
C TRP A 20 -7.28 2.72 2.97
N ASN A 21 -6.16 3.08 3.58
CA ASN A 21 -4.91 3.41 2.89
C ASN A 21 -3.71 2.85 3.68
N TYR A 22 -2.90 1.98 3.06
CA TYR A 22 -1.74 1.39 3.72
C TYR A 22 -0.41 2.06 3.35
N HIS A 23 -0.43 3.21 2.69
CA HIS A 23 0.78 3.97 2.37
C HIS A 23 0.57 5.46 2.62
N SER A 24 1.14 5.96 3.72
CA SER A 24 1.08 7.38 4.08
C SER A 24 2.26 7.80 4.96
N HIS A 25 2.60 9.09 4.90
CA HIS A 25 3.74 9.69 5.58
C HIS A 25 3.33 10.91 6.38
N THR A 26 4.03 11.15 7.48
CA THR A 26 3.79 12.25 8.42
C THR A 26 4.99 13.19 8.47
N ASN A 27 4.88 14.23 9.29
CA ASN A 27 5.96 15.18 9.55
C ASN A 27 7.17 14.59 10.31
N TYR A 28 7.19 13.28 10.58
CA TYR A 28 8.38 12.56 11.03
C TYR A 28 9.43 12.44 9.92
N THR A 29 9.01 12.35 8.66
CA THR A 29 9.92 12.33 7.51
C THR A 29 9.58 13.43 6.52
N ASP A 30 8.82 13.15 5.46
CA ASP A 30 8.54 14.07 4.35
C ASP A 30 7.05 14.39 4.15
N GLY A 31 6.16 13.85 4.99
CA GLY A 31 4.78 14.31 5.11
C GLY A 31 4.68 15.69 5.78
N PHE A 32 3.52 16.33 5.63
CA PHE A 32 3.29 17.71 6.10
C PHE A 32 2.53 17.80 7.43
N HIS A 33 1.94 16.69 7.89
CA HIS A 33 0.98 16.69 9.00
C HIS A 33 1.39 15.74 10.11
N THR A 34 0.96 16.06 11.32
CA THR A 34 1.07 15.18 12.47
C THR A 34 0.12 13.98 12.35
N ILE A 35 0.43 12.90 13.07
CA ILE A 35 -0.43 11.72 13.15
C ILE A 35 -1.83 12.09 13.69
N GLU A 36 -1.92 13.02 14.63
CA GLU A 36 -3.20 13.49 15.18
C GLU A 36 -4.06 14.24 14.13
N GLU A 37 -3.44 15.10 13.32
CA GLU A 37 -4.15 15.80 12.24
C GLU A 37 -4.67 14.82 11.20
N ILE A 38 -3.86 13.83 10.80
CA ILE A 38 -4.25 12.77 9.87
C ILE A 38 -5.38 11.92 10.46
N ALA A 39 -5.28 11.51 11.73
CA ALA A 39 -6.28 10.68 12.37
C ALA A 39 -7.64 11.39 12.47
N ARG A 40 -7.63 12.68 12.84
CA ARG A 40 -8.83 13.52 12.84
C ARG A 40 -9.46 13.61 11.45
N TYR A 41 -8.63 13.85 10.43
CA TYR A 41 -9.09 13.92 9.05
C TYR A 41 -9.76 12.63 8.60
N CYS A 42 -9.18 11.49 8.94
CA CYS A 42 -9.72 10.18 8.62
C CYS A 42 -11.07 9.93 9.29
N ASP A 43 -11.19 10.25 10.59
CA ASP A 43 -12.46 10.14 11.33
C ASP A 43 -13.57 11.00 10.70
N ASP A 44 -13.23 12.22 10.26
CA ASP A 44 -14.18 13.17 9.68
C ASP A 44 -14.60 12.76 8.24
N ASN A 45 -13.75 12.06 7.50
CA ASN A 45 -13.98 11.65 6.10
C ASN A 45 -14.37 10.17 5.90
N GLY A 46 -14.46 9.39 6.99
CA GLY A 46 -14.90 8.00 6.94
C GLY A 46 -13.85 7.02 6.43
N ILE A 47 -12.57 7.34 6.66
CA ILE A 47 -11.45 6.40 6.49
C ILE A 47 -11.35 5.62 7.80
N GLU A 48 -11.55 4.31 7.71
CA GLU A 48 -11.69 3.42 8.86
C GLU A 48 -10.35 2.86 9.30
N GLU A 49 -9.37 2.77 8.40
CA GLU A 49 -8.06 2.19 8.69
C GLU A 49 -6.96 2.81 7.84
N LEU A 50 -5.80 3.08 8.42
CA LEU A 50 -4.62 3.51 7.66
C LEU A 50 -3.34 2.92 8.22
N ALA A 51 -2.27 2.91 7.43
CA ALA A 51 -0.93 2.66 7.92
C ALA A 51 -0.04 3.90 7.76
N ILE A 52 0.66 4.25 8.84
CA ILE A 52 1.75 5.23 8.80
C ILE A 52 3.02 4.47 8.44
N THR A 53 3.57 4.75 7.26
CA THR A 53 4.65 3.97 6.62
C THR A 53 5.85 4.85 6.30
N GLU A 54 6.34 5.57 7.30
CA GLU A 54 7.47 6.51 7.14
C GLU A 54 8.62 5.90 6.35
N HIS A 55 9.25 6.73 5.52
CA HIS A 55 10.54 6.39 4.94
C HIS A 55 11.55 6.03 6.05
N VAL A 56 12.11 4.84 5.97
CA VAL A 56 13.12 4.37 6.93
C VAL A 56 14.47 4.14 6.25
N ARG A 57 15.53 4.27 7.03
CA ARG A 57 16.94 4.04 6.65
C ARG A 57 17.61 3.24 7.76
N LYS A 58 18.69 2.50 7.45
CA LYS A 58 19.53 1.85 8.49
C LYS A 58 20.07 2.85 9.49
N GLU A 59 20.41 4.05 9.02
CA GLU A 59 20.72 5.20 9.87
C GLU A 59 19.47 6.08 10.01
N LEU A 60 18.83 6.03 11.17
CA LEU A 60 17.62 6.80 11.43
C LEU A 60 17.90 8.30 11.54
N THR A 61 17.01 9.10 10.97
CA THR A 61 17.02 10.57 11.08
C THR A 61 16.00 11.10 12.09
N TYR A 62 15.17 10.22 12.65
CA TYR A 62 14.11 10.53 13.61
C TYR A 62 14.02 9.47 14.70
N ASP A 63 13.34 9.77 15.80
CA ASP A 63 13.10 8.81 16.89
C ASP A 63 11.94 7.87 16.54
N PHE A 64 12.29 6.69 16.02
CA PHE A 64 11.32 5.66 15.68
C PHE A 64 10.50 5.17 16.89
N LYS A 65 11.07 5.20 18.10
CA LYS A 65 10.32 4.79 19.30
C LYS A 65 9.26 5.84 19.63
N GLN A 66 9.58 7.12 19.45
CA GLN A 66 8.60 8.19 19.64
C GLN A 66 7.47 8.11 18.62
N LEU A 67 7.77 7.82 17.35
CA LEU A 67 6.75 7.55 16.32
C LEU A 67 5.76 6.47 16.77
N LEU A 68 6.24 5.31 17.24
CA LEU A 68 5.37 4.24 17.71
C LEU A 68 4.53 4.66 18.93
N LEU A 69 5.09 5.45 19.85
CA LEU A 69 4.34 5.96 21.00
C LEU A 69 3.23 6.92 20.55
N ASP A 70 3.51 7.81 19.61
CA ASP A 70 2.54 8.78 19.11
C ASP A 70 1.43 8.11 18.31
N ILE A 71 1.74 7.09 17.50
CA ILE A 71 0.74 6.25 16.83
C ILE A 71 -0.16 5.60 17.89
N ASN A 72 0.40 4.91 18.88
CA ASN A 72 -0.38 4.24 19.92
C ASN A 72 -1.27 5.20 20.71
N GLN A 73 -0.76 6.37 21.09
CA GLN A 73 -1.53 7.39 21.80
C GLN A 73 -2.65 7.97 20.94
N THR A 74 -2.39 8.17 19.65
CA THR A 74 -3.38 8.68 18.70
C THR A 74 -4.47 7.63 18.43
N SER A 75 -4.11 6.38 18.15
CA SER A 75 -5.07 5.28 17.96
C SER A 75 -6.01 5.08 19.16
N ALA A 76 -5.58 5.41 20.38
CA ALA A 76 -6.43 5.34 21.57
C ALA A 76 -7.48 6.49 21.67
N ARG A 77 -7.32 7.55 20.88
CA ARG A 77 -8.13 8.79 20.95
C ARG A 77 -9.07 8.97 19.77
N PHE A 78 -8.80 8.31 18.64
CA PHE A 78 -9.55 8.42 17.38
C PHE A 78 -10.20 7.07 17.02
N LYS A 79 -11.17 7.08 16.10
CA LYS A 79 -11.87 5.88 15.67
C LYS A 79 -11.12 5.12 14.60
N VAL A 80 -10.42 5.83 13.72
CA VAL A 80 -9.59 5.24 12.67
C VAL A 80 -8.56 4.30 13.29
N HIS A 81 -8.46 3.11 12.73
CA HIS A 81 -7.46 2.14 13.13
C HIS A 81 -6.12 2.47 12.44
N ILE A 82 -5.11 2.84 13.21
CA ILE A 82 -3.80 3.21 12.67
C ILE A 82 -2.81 2.05 12.89
N LEU A 83 -2.35 1.48 11.79
CA LEU A 83 -1.30 0.49 11.72
C LEU A 83 0.08 1.16 11.72
N THR A 84 1.04 0.47 12.31
CA THR A 84 2.44 0.86 12.29
C THR A 84 3.13 0.26 11.07
N GLY A 85 3.92 1.05 10.36
CA GLY A 85 4.62 0.55 9.19
C GLY A 85 5.89 1.32 8.87
N VAL A 86 6.58 0.84 7.83
CA VAL A 86 7.72 1.52 7.24
C VAL A 86 7.74 1.30 5.73
N GLU A 87 8.31 2.27 5.03
CA GLU A 87 8.72 2.12 3.64
C GLU A 87 10.25 2.10 3.53
N ALA A 88 10.79 0.95 3.16
CA ALA A 88 12.22 0.70 3.09
C ALA A 88 12.68 0.52 1.64
N LYS A 89 13.71 1.27 1.24
CA LYS A 89 14.30 1.08 -0.10
C LYS A 89 15.10 -0.23 -0.16
N ILE A 90 15.09 -0.91 -1.30
CA ILE A 90 16.00 -2.02 -1.58
C ILE A 90 17.43 -1.53 -1.85
N LEU A 91 18.42 -2.19 -1.27
CA LEU A 91 19.85 -1.87 -1.47
C LEU A 91 20.50 -2.79 -2.52
N PRO A 92 21.65 -2.39 -3.11
CA PRO A 92 22.39 -3.23 -4.06
C PRO A 92 22.82 -4.60 -3.52
N ASP A 93 23.02 -4.72 -2.20
CA ASP A 93 23.33 -5.99 -1.53
C ASP A 93 22.08 -6.91 -1.37
N GLY A 94 20.88 -6.40 -1.67
CA GLY A 94 19.61 -7.10 -1.54
C GLY A 94 18.93 -6.94 -0.17
N ALA A 95 19.55 -6.22 0.77
CA ALA A 95 18.92 -5.90 2.04
C ALA A 95 17.95 -4.71 1.90
N LEU A 96 16.92 -4.66 2.73
CA LEU A 96 16.15 -3.43 2.92
C LEU A 96 16.99 -2.43 3.73
N ASP A 97 16.91 -1.16 3.35
CA ASP A 97 17.53 -0.06 4.09
C ASP A 97 16.74 0.26 5.36
N CYS A 98 16.62 -0.72 6.25
CA CYS A 98 15.91 -0.63 7.50
C CYS A 98 16.62 -1.55 8.51
N PRO A 99 16.70 -1.19 9.80
CA PRO A 99 17.10 -2.12 10.84
C PRO A 99 16.09 -3.27 10.98
N GLU A 100 16.58 -4.50 11.13
CA GLU A 100 15.72 -5.69 11.24
C GLU A 100 14.82 -5.61 12.49
N GLU A 101 15.33 -5.04 13.58
CA GLU A 101 14.59 -4.84 14.83
C GLU A 101 13.42 -3.87 14.70
N ILE A 102 13.40 -3.00 13.68
CA ILE A 102 12.28 -2.13 13.35
C ILE A 102 11.25 -2.90 12.54
N ARG A 103 11.68 -3.60 11.49
CA ARG A 103 10.78 -4.42 10.64
C ARG A 103 10.00 -5.45 11.44
N LYS A 104 10.58 -6.01 12.50
CA LYS A 104 9.93 -6.97 13.40
C LYS A 104 8.92 -6.38 14.38
N LYS A 105 8.83 -5.04 14.49
CA LYS A 105 7.99 -4.34 15.45
C LYS A 105 6.82 -3.59 14.82
N VAL A 106 6.76 -3.56 13.49
CA VAL A 106 5.69 -2.90 12.75
C VAL A 106 4.76 -3.91 12.12
N ASP A 107 3.53 -3.48 11.86
CA ASP A 107 2.50 -4.29 11.21
C ASP A 107 2.79 -4.47 9.71
N ILE A 108 3.27 -3.42 9.05
CA ILE A 108 3.49 -3.39 7.60
C ILE A 108 4.93 -2.99 7.24
N VAL A 109 5.54 -3.74 6.33
CA VAL A 109 6.81 -3.38 5.69
C VAL A 109 6.59 -3.27 4.20
N ILE A 110 6.63 -2.04 3.69
CA ILE A 110 6.66 -1.75 2.26
C ILE A 110 8.12 -1.73 1.81
N GLY A 111 8.43 -2.47 0.76
CA GLY A 111 9.71 -2.42 0.09
C GLY A 111 9.57 -1.71 -1.26
N SER A 112 10.43 -0.72 -1.53
CA SER A 112 10.31 0.14 -2.71
C SER A 112 11.63 0.32 -3.45
N VAL A 113 11.57 0.73 -4.72
CA VAL A 113 12.74 1.10 -5.54
C VAL A 113 12.78 2.63 -5.72
N HIS A 114 13.50 3.35 -4.85
CA HIS A 114 13.65 4.82 -4.94
C HIS A 114 14.90 5.28 -5.71
N GLY A 115 15.62 4.33 -6.28
CA GLY A 115 16.84 4.57 -7.02
C GLY A 115 17.61 3.26 -7.21
N LEU A 116 18.22 3.11 -8.38
CA LEU A 116 18.83 1.83 -8.74
C LEU A 116 20.20 1.61 -8.09
N GLY A 117 20.91 2.68 -7.69
CA GLY A 117 22.20 2.55 -7.01
C GLY A 117 23.25 1.74 -7.80
N GLY A 118 23.17 1.75 -9.13
CA GLY A 118 24.03 0.97 -10.02
C GLY A 118 23.47 -0.39 -10.45
N MET A 119 22.31 -0.80 -9.94
CA MET A 119 21.56 -1.96 -10.43
C MET A 119 20.83 -1.63 -11.74
N THR A 120 20.46 -2.66 -12.48
CA THR A 120 19.36 -2.59 -13.45
C THR A 120 18.01 -2.63 -12.72
N GLU A 121 16.93 -2.18 -13.38
CA GLU A 121 15.56 -2.32 -12.82
C GLU A 121 15.25 -3.79 -12.51
N GLN A 122 15.61 -4.69 -13.42
CA GLN A 122 15.42 -6.12 -13.22
C GLN A 122 16.13 -6.63 -11.96
N GLU A 123 17.41 -6.28 -11.73
CA GLU A 123 18.13 -6.70 -10.53
C GLU A 123 17.50 -6.13 -9.25
N ALA A 124 17.05 -4.87 -9.28
CA ALA A 124 16.41 -4.24 -8.13
C ALA A 124 15.11 -4.96 -7.76
N TYR A 125 14.24 -5.27 -8.73
CA TYR A 125 12.98 -5.98 -8.47
C TYR A 125 13.16 -7.46 -8.16
N GLU A 126 14.16 -8.13 -8.73
CA GLU A 126 14.51 -9.51 -8.33
C GLU A 126 14.95 -9.57 -6.86
N LYS A 127 15.78 -8.61 -6.42
CA LYS A 127 16.18 -8.49 -5.01
C LYS A 127 15.01 -8.14 -4.11
N LEU A 128 14.18 -7.19 -4.53
CA LEU A 128 13.02 -6.75 -3.78
C LEU A 128 12.01 -7.89 -3.59
N ALA A 129 11.72 -8.66 -4.64
CA ALA A 129 10.88 -9.85 -4.57
C ALA A 129 11.43 -10.91 -3.60
N GLY A 130 12.76 -11.05 -3.50
CA GLY A 130 13.42 -11.96 -2.56
C GLY A 130 13.63 -11.42 -1.14
N SER A 131 13.32 -10.15 -0.87
CA SER A 131 13.54 -9.50 0.42
C SER A 131 12.50 -9.92 1.47
N ASP A 132 12.61 -9.43 2.70
CA ASP A 132 11.67 -9.69 3.80
C ASP A 132 10.53 -8.67 3.91
N CYS A 133 10.32 -7.79 2.92
CA CYS A 133 9.14 -6.91 2.89
C CYS A 133 7.85 -7.71 2.68
N MET A 134 6.72 -7.13 3.10
CA MET A 134 5.39 -7.71 2.88
C MET A 134 4.79 -7.25 1.56
N ILE A 135 4.90 -5.94 1.29
CA ILE A 135 4.29 -5.26 0.15
C ILE A 135 5.40 -4.71 -0.75
N ILE A 136 5.26 -4.91 -2.05
CA ILE A 136 6.05 -4.20 -3.07
C ILE A 136 5.38 -2.85 -3.31
N GLY A 137 6.02 -1.77 -2.84
CA GLY A 137 5.54 -0.40 -3.04
C GLY A 137 5.61 0.00 -4.51
N HIS A 138 4.56 0.67 -4.98
CA HIS A 138 4.40 1.29 -6.30
C HIS A 138 5.25 0.66 -7.43
N PRO A 139 5.09 -0.64 -7.74
CA PRO A 139 5.93 -1.30 -8.73
C PRO A 139 5.79 -0.64 -10.11
N GLN A 140 6.93 -0.33 -10.72
CA GLN A 140 7.07 0.29 -12.05
C GLN A 140 7.71 -0.65 -13.08
N PHE A 141 8.23 -1.79 -12.64
CA PHE A 141 8.85 -2.79 -13.50
C PHE A 141 8.32 -4.19 -13.18
N TYR A 142 8.07 -4.97 -14.24
CA TYR A 142 7.63 -6.36 -14.12
C TYR A 142 8.12 -7.17 -15.32
N ASN A 143 8.29 -8.46 -15.08
CA ASN A 143 8.41 -9.49 -16.11
C ASN A 143 7.97 -10.83 -15.50
N GLU A 144 7.85 -11.87 -16.33
CA GLU A 144 7.40 -13.20 -15.90
C GLU A 144 8.21 -13.75 -14.70
N LYS A 145 9.54 -13.53 -14.70
CA LYS A 145 10.43 -14.02 -13.64
C LYS A 145 10.17 -13.31 -12.30
N ILE A 146 9.99 -11.99 -12.33
CA ILE A 146 9.68 -11.21 -11.13
C ILE A 146 8.30 -11.61 -10.61
N ILE A 147 7.29 -11.68 -11.47
CA ILE A 147 5.94 -12.10 -11.08
C ILE A 147 5.97 -13.47 -10.41
N ALA A 148 6.65 -14.45 -11.00
CA ALA A 148 6.82 -15.77 -10.39
C ALA A 148 7.50 -15.69 -9.02
N SER A 149 8.51 -14.84 -8.87
CA SER A 149 9.18 -14.61 -7.57
C SER A 149 8.23 -13.99 -6.54
N LEU A 150 7.42 -13.00 -6.92
CA LEU A 150 6.43 -12.37 -6.05
C LEU A 150 5.40 -13.39 -5.54
N VAL A 151 4.90 -14.24 -6.44
CA VAL A 151 3.95 -15.31 -6.08
C VAL A 151 4.60 -16.32 -5.14
N THR A 152 5.79 -16.83 -5.46
CA THR A 152 6.45 -17.86 -4.64
C THR A 152 6.88 -17.35 -3.26
N THR A 153 7.16 -16.06 -3.12
CA THR A 153 7.53 -15.43 -1.84
C THR A 153 6.34 -14.81 -1.11
N GLY A 154 5.13 -14.96 -1.65
CA GLY A 154 3.88 -14.50 -1.01
C GLY A 154 3.76 -12.99 -0.89
N LYS A 155 4.35 -12.23 -1.82
CA LYS A 155 4.27 -10.77 -1.81
C LYS A 155 2.88 -10.28 -2.16
N ILE A 156 2.54 -9.14 -1.57
CA ILE A 156 1.44 -8.28 -1.99
C ILE A 156 2.03 -7.18 -2.87
N VAL A 157 1.32 -6.73 -3.89
CA VAL A 157 1.72 -5.59 -4.70
C VAL A 157 0.85 -4.40 -4.36
N GLU A 158 1.44 -3.21 -4.29
CA GLU A 158 0.66 -1.99 -4.13
C GLU A 158 -0.07 -1.65 -5.44
N LEU A 159 -1.36 -1.38 -5.33
CA LEU A 159 -2.13 -0.64 -6.33
C LEU A 159 -2.07 0.84 -5.90
N SER A 160 -1.26 1.61 -6.61
CA SER A 160 -0.92 2.98 -6.24
C SER A 160 -1.78 3.99 -6.98
N ASN A 161 -2.26 5.00 -6.27
CA ASN A 161 -2.93 6.13 -6.89
C ASN A 161 -1.95 7.18 -7.45
N ARG A 162 -0.73 7.24 -6.90
CA ARG A 162 0.25 8.31 -7.18
C ARG A 162 1.20 7.96 -8.32
N TYR A 163 1.53 6.69 -8.47
CA TYR A 163 2.52 6.22 -9.45
C TYR A 163 1.83 5.53 -10.63
N GLU A 164 2.33 5.78 -11.83
CA GLU A 164 1.78 5.19 -13.04
C GLU A 164 2.02 3.68 -13.07
N GLN A 165 0.93 2.91 -13.10
CA GLN A 165 0.93 1.47 -13.29
C GLN A 165 0.05 1.15 -14.48
N SER A 166 0.62 0.49 -15.50
CA SER A 166 -0.15 0.16 -16.69
C SER A 166 -1.24 -0.87 -16.35
N GLU A 167 -2.40 -0.78 -17.02
CA GLU A 167 -3.43 -1.81 -16.88
C GLU A 167 -2.93 -3.20 -17.25
N GLU A 168 -1.94 -3.30 -18.15
CA GLU A 168 -1.30 -4.56 -18.52
C GLU A 168 -0.54 -5.15 -17.33
N MET A 169 0.28 -4.36 -16.64
CA MET A 169 0.98 -4.79 -15.42
C MET A 169 -0.01 -5.31 -14.37
N ILE A 170 -1.07 -4.56 -14.12
CA ILE A 170 -2.08 -4.91 -13.11
C ILE A 170 -2.81 -6.21 -13.52
N LYS A 171 -3.15 -6.38 -14.80
CA LYS A 171 -3.74 -7.62 -15.32
C LYS A 171 -2.80 -8.81 -15.17
N GLU A 172 -1.52 -8.64 -15.46
CA GLU A 172 -0.51 -9.69 -15.28
C GLU A 172 -0.38 -10.11 -13.80
N PHE A 173 -0.34 -9.14 -12.87
CA PHE A 173 -0.35 -9.43 -11.44
C PHE A 173 -1.63 -10.14 -11.00
N LYS A 174 -2.81 -9.67 -11.46
CA LYS A 174 -4.10 -10.31 -11.19
C LYS A 174 -4.13 -11.76 -11.70
N ASN A 175 -3.72 -11.98 -12.93
CA ASN A 175 -3.72 -13.30 -13.59
C ASN A 175 -2.77 -14.28 -12.90
N ALA A 176 -1.65 -13.79 -12.36
CA ALA A 176 -0.73 -14.57 -11.55
C ALA A 176 -1.26 -14.90 -10.14
N GLY A 177 -2.37 -14.29 -9.72
CA GLY A 177 -2.99 -14.52 -8.42
C GLY A 177 -2.42 -13.68 -7.28
N LEU A 178 -1.68 -12.61 -7.59
CA LEU A 178 -1.21 -11.67 -6.57
C LEU A 178 -2.37 -10.89 -5.96
N LEU A 179 -2.19 -10.49 -4.70
CA LEU A 179 -3.11 -9.61 -4.00
C LEU A 179 -2.63 -8.15 -4.09
N PHE A 180 -3.57 -7.21 -3.99
CA PHE A 180 -3.33 -5.78 -4.10
C PHE A 180 -3.53 -5.07 -2.76
N SER A 181 -2.50 -4.40 -2.26
CA SER A 181 -2.63 -3.42 -1.18
C SER A 181 -3.03 -2.06 -1.76
N ILE A 182 -3.93 -1.34 -1.11
CA ILE A 182 -4.28 0.03 -1.51
C ILE A 182 -3.28 1.00 -0.89
N GLY A 183 -2.64 1.81 -1.72
CA GLY A 183 -1.68 2.83 -1.30
C GLY A 183 -1.88 4.15 -2.04
N LEU A 184 -2.10 5.22 -1.27
CA LEU A 184 -2.22 6.57 -1.83
C LEU A 184 -0.89 7.32 -1.84
N ASP A 185 0.10 6.85 -1.06
CA ASP A 185 1.37 7.55 -0.82
C ASP A 185 1.14 9.00 -0.33
N SER A 186 0.19 9.14 0.60
CA SER A 186 -0.29 10.43 1.09
C SER A 186 0.77 11.15 1.92
N HIS A 187 1.05 12.40 1.58
CA HIS A 187 1.93 13.30 2.33
C HIS A 187 1.17 14.52 2.87
N ARG A 188 -0.04 14.77 2.35
CA ARG A 188 -0.95 15.86 2.71
C ARG A 188 -2.32 15.29 3.07
N LEU A 189 -3.12 16.06 3.80
CA LEU A 189 -4.48 15.61 4.16
C LEU A 189 -5.36 15.41 2.92
N GLU A 190 -5.22 16.27 1.91
CA GLU A 190 -6.04 16.19 0.70
C GLU A 190 -5.78 14.93 -0.12
N ASP A 191 -4.60 14.31 0.03
CA ASP A 191 -4.25 13.07 -0.67
C ASP A 191 -5.14 11.91 -0.23
N PHE A 192 -5.74 11.97 0.97
CA PHE A 192 -6.64 10.94 1.50
C PHE A 192 -8.03 10.94 0.85
N ASP A 193 -8.36 11.94 0.03
CA ASP A 193 -9.61 11.98 -0.73
C ASP A 193 -9.51 11.30 -2.10
N ASP A 194 -8.29 10.97 -2.55
CA ASP A 194 -8.00 10.58 -3.93
C ASP A 194 -8.14 9.07 -4.17
N PHE A 195 -9.25 8.48 -3.73
CA PHE A 195 -9.56 7.07 -4.00
C PHE A 195 -10.22 6.85 -5.37
N GLY A 196 -10.81 7.90 -5.98
CA GLY A 196 -11.71 7.75 -7.12
C GLY A 196 -11.10 7.00 -8.32
N GLN A 197 -9.83 7.30 -8.65
CA GLN A 197 -9.15 6.61 -9.75
C GLN A 197 -8.91 5.14 -9.43
N LEU A 198 -8.55 4.81 -8.19
CA LEU A 198 -8.40 3.43 -7.74
C LEU A 198 -9.72 2.67 -7.76
N GLU A 199 -10.81 3.27 -7.27
CA GLU A 199 -12.14 2.68 -7.29
C GLU A 199 -12.60 2.35 -8.72
N GLU A 200 -12.41 3.29 -9.66
CA GLU A 200 -12.69 3.07 -11.09
C GLU A 200 -11.83 1.94 -11.67
N LEU A 201 -10.54 1.91 -11.34
CA LEU A 201 -9.61 0.90 -11.83
C LEU A 201 -9.93 -0.50 -11.29
N ILE A 202 -10.31 -0.60 -10.02
CA ILE A 202 -10.72 -1.85 -9.36
C ILE A 202 -11.97 -2.42 -10.05
N GLU A 203 -12.96 -1.59 -10.37
CA GLU A 203 -14.16 -2.03 -11.08
C GLU A 203 -13.83 -2.44 -12.52
N LYS A 204 -13.06 -1.60 -13.24
CA LYS A 204 -12.66 -1.85 -14.62
C LYS A 204 -11.89 -3.16 -14.79
N LEU A 205 -11.03 -3.47 -13.83
CA LEU A 205 -10.16 -4.64 -13.86
C LEU A 205 -10.69 -5.79 -13.00
N GLU A 206 -11.89 -5.65 -12.41
CA GLU A 206 -12.55 -6.63 -11.55
C GLU A 206 -11.61 -7.18 -10.45
N LEU A 207 -11.04 -6.29 -9.63
CA LEU A 207 -10.03 -6.62 -8.61
C LEU A 207 -10.62 -6.92 -7.22
N HIS A 208 -11.95 -6.90 -7.08
CA HIS A 208 -12.66 -7.02 -5.80
C HIS A 208 -12.24 -8.20 -4.92
N ASP A 209 -11.98 -9.36 -5.52
CA ASP A 209 -11.57 -10.58 -4.82
C ASP A 209 -10.04 -10.73 -4.67
N ARG A 210 -9.29 -9.68 -5.01
CA ARG A 210 -7.84 -9.61 -4.90
C ARG A 210 -7.36 -8.45 -4.02
N LEU A 211 -8.26 -7.65 -3.47
CA LEU A 211 -7.90 -6.61 -2.51
C LEU A 211 -7.43 -7.23 -1.20
N TRP A 212 -6.22 -6.89 -0.79
CA TRP A 212 -5.66 -7.28 0.47
C TRP A 212 -6.09 -6.30 1.57
N ARG A 213 -6.47 -6.85 2.71
CA ARG A 213 -6.71 -6.12 3.96
C ARG A 213 -5.80 -6.71 5.03
N PHE A 214 -5.17 -5.86 5.81
CA PHE A 214 -4.41 -6.31 6.96
C PHE A 214 -5.33 -7.09 7.90
N THR A 215 -4.84 -8.23 8.35
CA THR A 215 -5.50 -9.03 9.37
C THR A 215 -4.48 -9.27 10.47
N PRO A 216 -4.72 -8.77 11.70
CA PRO A 216 -3.81 -9.02 12.80
C PRO A 216 -3.63 -10.52 12.96
N HIS A 217 -2.38 -11.00 12.96
CA HIS A 217 -2.11 -12.36 13.38
C HIS A 217 -2.55 -12.49 14.84
N ARG A 218 -3.61 -13.28 15.08
CA ARG A 218 -4.08 -13.65 16.42
C ARG A 218 -3.07 -14.52 17.14
#